data_AF-A0A9E5P0S1-F1
#
_entry.id   AF-A0A9E5P0S1-F1
#
_cell.length_a   1.000
_cell.length_b   1.000
_cell.length_c   1.000
_cell.angle_alpha   90.00
_cell.angle_beta   90.00
_cell.angle_gamma   90.00
#
_symmetry.space_group_name_H-M   'P 1'
#
loop_
_entity.id
_entity.type
_entity.pdbx_description
1 polymer ?
#
loop_
_entity_poly.entity_id
_entity_poly.type
_entity_poly.pdbx_seq_one_letter_code
_entity_poly.pdbx_strand_id
1 'polypeptide(L)'
;MSDQKNLTPEEANKYMEEHMLFTPRMFKVINQLNPTAGKTFADFYESLWADGALSRKIKELMFMAGGVAYMSPRCIIHVLPAVKAGATVEEVFEAAAVGTILAGFVPNGPGIPYAFEYAVKCVELAQKIQKGEEWEYLEPPKFNRGVY
;
A
#
# COMPACT_ATOMS: atom_id res chain seq x y z
N MET A 1 -16.44 -18.24 26.75
CA MET A 1 -15.59 -17.45 25.82
C MET A 1 -15.01 -18.46 24.85
N SER A 2 -15.43 -18.40 23.58
CA SER A 2 -15.07 -19.43 22.59
C SER A 2 -13.56 -19.50 22.43
N ASP A 3 -13.01 -20.71 22.45
CA ASP A 3 -11.65 -21.02 22.00
C ASP A 3 -11.46 -20.54 20.56
N GLN A 4 -11.06 -19.28 20.38
CA GLN A 4 -10.54 -18.84 19.10
C GLN A 4 -9.17 -19.50 18.99
N LYS A 5 -9.11 -20.53 18.14
CA LYS A 5 -7.87 -21.15 17.69
C LYS A 5 -6.92 -20.02 17.28
N ASN A 6 -5.81 -19.86 18.00
CA ASN A 6 -4.85 -18.80 17.71
C ASN A 6 -4.32 -19.02 16.28
N LEU A 7 -4.58 -18.05 15.38
CA LEU A 7 -4.07 -18.10 14.00
C LEU A 7 -2.54 -18.19 14.04
N THR A 8 -1.93 -18.94 13.12
CA THR A 8 -0.49 -18.83 12.88
C THR A 8 -0.16 -17.51 12.16
N PRO A 9 1.11 -17.05 12.20
CA PRO A 9 1.54 -15.88 11.43
C PRO A 9 1.25 -16.02 9.91
N GLU A 10 1.41 -17.21 9.36
CA GLU A 10 1.13 -17.52 7.95
C GLU A 10 -0.37 -17.46 7.64
N GLU A 11 -1.21 -18.00 8.53
CA GLU A 11 -2.67 -17.90 8.41
C GLU A 11 -3.13 -16.45 8.48
N ALA A 12 -2.56 -15.64 9.38
CA ALA A 12 -2.84 -14.21 9.44
C ALA A 12 -2.39 -13.48 8.17
N ASN A 13 -1.17 -13.72 7.68
CA ASN A 13 -0.70 -13.12 6.42
C ASN A 13 -1.63 -13.48 5.25
N LYS A 14 -2.03 -14.76 5.13
CA LYS A 14 -2.96 -15.19 4.09
C LYS A 14 -4.32 -14.51 4.23
N TYR A 15 -4.85 -14.42 5.45
CA TYR A 15 -6.11 -13.72 5.71
C TYR A 15 -6.05 -12.25 5.29
N MET A 16 -4.94 -11.56 5.63
CA MET A 16 -4.72 -10.18 5.20
C MET A 16 -4.64 -10.08 3.67
N GLU A 17 -3.92 -10.98 3.00
CA GLU A 17 -3.84 -11.00 1.55
C GLU A 17 -5.22 -11.14 0.89
N GLU A 18 -6.07 -12.04 1.41
CA GLU A 18 -7.42 -12.29 0.89
C GLU A 18 -8.36 -11.09 1.08
N HIS A 19 -8.29 -10.41 2.23
CA HIS A 19 -9.20 -9.30 2.56
C HIS A 19 -8.64 -7.94 2.16
N MET A 20 -7.32 -7.78 2.07
CA MET A 20 -6.69 -6.51 1.76
C MET A 20 -6.17 -6.43 0.32
N LEU A 21 -6.08 -7.56 -0.39
CA LEU A 21 -5.37 -7.76 -1.67
C LEU A 21 -3.84 -7.64 -1.58
N PHE A 22 -3.30 -7.52 -0.37
CA PHE A 22 -1.87 -7.49 -0.10
C PHE A 22 -1.60 -7.62 1.39
N THR A 23 -0.41 -8.09 1.73
CA THR A 23 0.09 -8.09 3.10
C THR A 23 1.23 -7.08 3.22
N PRO A 24 1.01 -5.89 3.80
CA PRO A 24 2.06 -4.90 3.98
C PRO A 24 3.21 -5.47 4.81
N ARG A 25 4.44 -5.09 4.47
CA ARG A 25 5.65 -5.61 5.14
C ARG A 25 5.62 -5.45 6.66
N MET A 26 5.12 -4.33 7.18
CA MET A 26 5.01 -4.12 8.63
C MET A 26 4.12 -5.17 9.30
N PHE A 27 3.07 -5.63 8.62
CA PHE A 27 2.20 -6.69 9.14
C PHE A 27 2.83 -8.06 9.05
N LYS A 28 3.67 -8.36 8.05
CA LYS A 28 4.46 -9.60 8.04
C LYS A 28 5.32 -9.75 9.29
N VAL A 29 5.82 -8.64 9.86
CA VAL A 29 6.57 -8.61 11.12
C VAL A 29 5.64 -8.70 12.34
N ILE A 30 4.59 -7.88 12.40
CA ILE A 30 3.65 -7.86 13.53
C ILE A 30 2.95 -9.21 13.69
N ASN A 31 2.61 -9.88 12.59
CA ASN A 31 1.93 -11.17 12.61
C ASN A 31 2.80 -12.27 13.21
N GLN A 32 4.13 -12.14 13.25
CA GLN A 32 5.01 -13.08 13.98
C GLN A 32 4.83 -12.98 15.49
N LEU A 33 4.40 -11.81 15.98
CA LEU A 33 4.23 -11.53 17.41
C LEU A 33 2.77 -11.61 17.85
N ASN A 34 1.84 -11.16 17.00
CA ASN A 34 0.41 -11.15 17.28
C ASN A 34 -0.41 -11.31 15.98
N PRO A 35 -0.64 -12.57 15.54
CA PRO A 35 -1.47 -12.88 14.37
C PRO A 35 -2.90 -12.32 14.47
N THR A 36 -3.48 -12.27 15.67
CA THR A 36 -4.83 -11.75 15.91
C THR A 36 -4.93 -10.25 15.59
N ALA A 37 -3.88 -9.47 15.86
CA ALA A 37 -3.83 -8.06 15.52
C ALA A 37 -3.88 -7.84 14.00
N GLY A 38 -3.15 -8.66 13.22
CA GLY A 38 -3.19 -8.63 11.76
C GLY A 38 -4.58 -8.93 11.19
N LYS A 39 -5.22 -10.00 11.69
CA LYS A 39 -6.61 -10.32 11.32
C LYS A 39 -7.56 -9.16 11.62
N THR A 40 -7.48 -8.62 12.84
CA THR A 40 -8.36 -7.52 13.27
C THR A 40 -8.17 -6.26 12.41
N PHE A 41 -6.92 -5.96 12.02
CA PHE A 41 -6.65 -4.87 11.10
C PHE A 41 -7.24 -5.12 9.72
N ALA A 42 -7.12 -6.34 9.18
CA ALA A 42 -7.72 -6.68 7.88
C ALA A 42 -9.25 -6.55 7.91
N ASP A 43 -9.91 -6.95 8.99
CA ASP A 43 -11.36 -6.77 9.16
C ASP A 43 -11.74 -5.28 9.13
N PHE A 44 -10.99 -4.43 9.84
CA PHE A 44 -11.22 -2.98 9.82
C PHE A 44 -10.92 -2.37 8.43
N TYR A 45 -9.82 -2.76 7.81
CA TYR A 45 -9.44 -2.30 6.47
C TYR A 45 -10.55 -2.63 5.46
N GLU A 46 -11.04 -3.86 5.45
CA GLU A 46 -12.08 -4.30 4.52
C GLU A 46 -13.39 -3.52 4.72
N SER A 47 -13.75 -3.17 5.97
CA SER A 47 -14.93 -2.34 6.22
C SER A 47 -14.90 -0.97 5.54
N LEU A 48 -13.70 -0.46 5.22
CA LEU A 48 -13.48 0.80 4.53
C LEU A 48 -13.24 0.59 3.01
N TRP A 49 -12.54 -0.48 2.64
CA TRP A 49 -12.10 -0.74 1.26
C TRP A 49 -13.05 -1.58 0.41
N ALA A 50 -13.98 -2.32 1.02
CA ALA A 50 -14.99 -3.08 0.29
C ALA A 50 -15.77 -2.20 -0.71
N ASP A 51 -16.27 -2.80 -1.79
CA ASP A 51 -17.05 -2.09 -2.79
C ASP A 51 -18.30 -1.43 -2.17
N GLY A 52 -18.60 -0.21 -2.63
CA GLY A 52 -19.78 0.54 -2.23
C GLY A 52 -20.10 1.60 -3.28
N ALA A 53 -20.40 2.84 -2.84
CA ALA A 53 -20.59 3.96 -3.77
C ALA A 53 -19.33 4.25 -4.63
N LEU A 54 -18.15 3.94 -4.08
CA LEU A 54 -16.89 3.87 -4.81
C LEU A 54 -16.41 2.42 -4.79
N SER A 55 -15.89 1.93 -5.91
CA SER A 55 -15.27 0.61 -5.94
C SER A 55 -13.93 0.62 -5.19
N ARG A 56 -13.51 -0.55 -4.73
CA ARG A 56 -12.20 -0.78 -4.11
C ARG A 56 -11.08 -0.23 -4.96
N LYS A 57 -11.09 -0.50 -6.27
CA LYS A 57 -10.13 0.04 -7.24
C LYS A 57 -9.96 1.55 -7.10
N ILE A 58 -11.07 2.28 -7.07
CA ILE A 58 -11.05 3.74 -6.95
C ILE A 58 -10.52 4.18 -5.59
N LYS A 59 -10.93 3.51 -4.49
CA LYS A 59 -10.42 3.81 -3.14
C LYS A 59 -8.92 3.59 -3.01
N GLU A 60 -8.39 2.50 -3.60
CA GLU A 60 -6.96 2.22 -3.63
C GLU A 60 -6.19 3.28 -4.42
N LEU A 61 -6.67 3.68 -5.59
CA LEU A 61 -6.07 4.76 -6.39
C LEU A 61 -6.10 6.11 -5.67
N MET A 62 -7.19 6.44 -4.98
CA MET A 62 -7.31 7.65 -4.16
C MET A 62 -6.29 7.67 -3.02
N PHE A 63 -6.16 6.56 -2.27
CA PHE A 63 -5.20 6.47 -1.18
C PHE A 63 -3.76 6.53 -1.69
N MET A 64 -3.49 5.85 -2.81
CA MET A 64 -2.20 5.89 -3.50
C MET A 64 -1.81 7.33 -3.91
N ALA A 65 -2.74 8.11 -4.47
CA ALA A 65 -2.53 9.51 -4.81
C ALA A 65 -2.18 10.36 -3.57
N GLY A 66 -2.84 10.12 -2.43
CA GLY A 66 -2.46 10.73 -1.15
C GLY A 66 -1.06 10.31 -0.69
N GLY A 67 -0.67 9.07 -0.94
CA GLY A 67 0.70 8.58 -0.73
C GLY A 67 1.74 9.31 -1.57
N VAL A 68 1.42 9.63 -2.83
CA VAL A 68 2.27 10.45 -3.71
C VAL A 68 2.39 11.87 -3.15
N ALA A 69 1.25 12.48 -2.78
CA ALA A 69 1.20 13.82 -2.23
C ALA A 69 1.97 13.97 -0.92
N TYR A 70 1.99 12.92 -0.10
CA TYR A 70 2.73 12.87 1.16
C TYR A 70 4.16 12.33 0.99
N MET A 71 4.58 12.02 -0.24
CA MET A 71 5.88 11.41 -0.55
C MET A 71 6.17 10.22 0.38
N SER A 72 5.19 9.35 0.57
CA SER A 72 5.28 8.25 1.52
C SER A 72 5.54 6.92 0.83
N PRO A 73 6.75 6.37 1.02
CA PRO A 73 7.08 5.03 0.65
C PRO A 73 6.02 3.98 0.96
N ARG A 74 5.53 4.02 2.19
CA ARG A 74 4.66 2.99 2.75
C ARG A 74 3.21 3.16 2.29
N CYS A 75 2.87 4.29 1.68
CA CYS A 75 1.52 4.57 1.20
C CYS A 75 1.38 4.33 -0.31
N ILE A 76 2.42 4.61 -1.11
CA ILE A 76 2.31 4.38 -2.56
C ILE A 76 2.34 2.89 -2.95
N ILE A 77 2.60 1.98 -2.00
CA ILE A 77 2.42 0.54 -2.19
C ILE A 77 0.97 0.15 -2.55
N HIS A 78 -0.01 1.04 -2.32
CA HIS A 78 -1.40 0.83 -2.68
C HIS A 78 -1.63 0.68 -4.19
N VAL A 79 -0.62 0.94 -5.03
CA VAL A 79 -0.62 0.47 -6.44
C VAL A 79 -0.85 -1.05 -6.52
N LEU A 80 -0.27 -1.84 -5.61
CA LEU A 80 -0.42 -3.30 -5.63
C LEU A 80 -1.87 -3.78 -5.49
N PRO A 81 -2.59 -3.44 -4.39
CA PRO A 81 -3.99 -3.79 -4.28
C PRO A 81 -4.86 -3.07 -5.31
N ALA A 82 -4.50 -1.87 -5.79
CA ALA A 82 -5.22 -1.21 -6.90
C ALA A 82 -5.17 -2.05 -8.18
N VAL A 83 -3.97 -2.48 -8.61
CA VAL A 83 -3.79 -3.29 -9.83
C VAL A 83 -4.48 -4.65 -9.66
N LYS A 84 -4.39 -5.27 -8.48
CA LYS A 84 -5.15 -6.51 -8.18
C LYS A 84 -6.67 -6.31 -8.21
N ALA A 85 -7.15 -5.13 -7.85
CA ALA A 85 -8.56 -4.72 -8.00
C ALA A 85 -8.91 -4.31 -9.43
N GLY A 86 -8.00 -4.47 -10.40
CA GLY A 86 -8.24 -4.22 -11.82
C GLY A 86 -7.83 -2.84 -12.31
N ALA A 87 -7.01 -2.09 -11.57
CA ALA A 87 -6.44 -0.83 -12.07
C ALA A 87 -5.47 -1.07 -13.22
N THR A 88 -5.59 -0.26 -14.27
CA THR A 88 -4.61 -0.24 -15.36
C THR A 88 -3.41 0.66 -15.02
N VAL A 89 -2.33 0.55 -15.80
CA VAL A 89 -1.16 1.43 -15.63
C VAL A 89 -1.54 2.89 -15.90
N GLU A 90 -2.44 3.12 -16.85
CA GLU A 90 -2.96 4.43 -17.22
C GLU A 90 -3.80 5.04 -16.08
N GLU A 91 -4.66 4.25 -15.43
CA GLU A 91 -5.41 4.70 -14.26
C GLU A 91 -4.48 5.05 -13.07
N VAL A 92 -3.42 4.25 -12.87
CA VAL A 92 -2.38 4.55 -11.88
C VAL A 92 -1.64 5.84 -12.22
N PHE A 93 -1.30 6.05 -13.50
CA PHE A 93 -0.64 7.27 -13.97
C PHE A 93 -1.50 8.51 -13.71
N GLU A 94 -2.78 8.49 -14.09
CA GLU A 94 -3.68 9.63 -13.88
C GLU A 94 -3.86 9.95 -12.39
N ALA A 95 -4.07 8.94 -11.55
CA ALA A 95 -4.19 9.12 -10.10
C ALA A 95 -2.88 9.65 -9.48
N ALA A 96 -1.73 9.14 -9.89
CA ALA A 96 -0.43 9.60 -9.43
C ALA A 96 -0.16 11.06 -9.84
N ALA A 97 -0.56 11.45 -11.07
CA ALA A 97 -0.45 12.82 -11.54
C ALA A 97 -1.29 13.80 -10.69
N VAL A 98 -2.52 13.40 -10.31
CA VAL A 98 -3.32 14.17 -9.34
C VAL A 98 -2.62 14.25 -7.99
N GLY A 99 -2.04 13.14 -7.51
CA GLY A 99 -1.23 13.11 -6.29
C GLY A 99 -0.07 14.11 -6.29
N THR A 100 0.61 14.28 -7.43
CA THR A 100 1.67 15.29 -7.58
C THR A 100 1.15 16.70 -7.35
N ILE A 101 -0.03 17.04 -7.90
CA ILE A 101 -0.64 18.37 -7.71
C ILE A 101 -1.08 18.56 -6.25
N LEU A 102 -1.60 17.51 -5.60
CA LEU A 102 -2.00 17.55 -4.19
C LEU A 102 -0.82 17.83 -3.24
N ALA A 103 0.42 17.52 -3.62
CA ALA A 103 1.61 17.85 -2.83
C ALA A 103 1.80 19.37 -2.68
N GLY A 104 1.27 20.17 -3.61
CA GLY A 104 1.35 21.63 -3.59
C GLY A 104 2.77 22.18 -3.66
N PHE A 105 2.89 23.48 -3.44
CA PHE A 105 4.17 24.17 -3.24
C PHE A 105 4.31 24.54 -1.77
N VAL A 106 5.09 23.76 -1.03
CA VAL A 106 5.31 23.95 0.40
C VAL A 106 6.61 24.74 0.61
N PRO A 107 6.57 25.97 1.14
CA PRO A 107 7.79 26.70 1.48
C PRO A 107 8.63 25.88 2.47
N ASN A 108 9.91 25.65 2.14
CA ASN A 108 10.84 24.82 2.92
C ASN A 108 10.40 23.35 3.10
N GLY A 109 9.51 22.84 2.25
CA GLY A 109 9.06 21.45 2.30
C GLY A 109 9.19 20.74 0.95
N PRO A 110 9.12 19.40 0.96
CA PRO A 110 8.95 18.65 -0.26
C PRO A 110 7.55 18.95 -0.83
N GLY A 111 7.49 19.45 -2.06
CA GLY A 111 6.26 19.71 -2.79
C GLY A 111 6.26 18.97 -4.13
N ILE A 112 5.56 19.54 -5.12
CA ILE A 112 5.45 19.00 -6.49
C ILE A 112 6.75 18.38 -7.05
N PRO A 113 7.94 19.04 -6.98
CA PRO A 113 9.15 18.47 -7.55
C PRO A 113 9.53 17.09 -6.98
N TYR A 114 9.34 16.86 -5.69
CA TYR A 114 9.62 15.57 -5.04
C TYR A 114 8.49 14.57 -5.27
N ALA A 115 7.24 15.03 -5.32
CA ALA A 115 6.10 14.16 -5.58
C ALA A 115 6.17 13.48 -6.96
N PHE A 116 6.80 14.13 -7.95
CA PHE A 116 7.08 13.50 -9.26
C PHE A 116 7.88 12.21 -9.13
N GLU A 117 8.88 12.13 -8.26
CA GLU A 117 9.66 10.90 -8.06
C GLU A 117 8.78 9.75 -7.55
N TYR A 118 7.81 10.06 -6.67
CA TYR A 118 6.85 9.09 -6.17
C TYR A 118 5.83 8.70 -7.23
N ALA A 119 5.38 9.64 -8.06
CA ALA A 119 4.47 9.35 -9.17
C ALA A 119 5.12 8.40 -10.19
N VAL A 120 6.39 8.63 -10.56
CA VAL A 120 7.14 7.72 -11.45
C VAL A 120 7.23 6.33 -10.83
N LYS A 121 7.56 6.22 -9.54
CA LYS A 121 7.61 4.93 -8.84
C LYS A 121 6.28 4.20 -8.85
N CYS A 122 5.14 4.89 -8.76
CA CYS A 122 3.82 4.26 -8.88
C CYS A 122 3.62 3.62 -10.26
N VAL A 123 4.00 4.31 -11.32
CA VAL A 123 3.86 3.82 -12.70
C VAL A 123 4.78 2.64 -12.96
N GLU A 124 6.05 2.74 -12.56
CA GLU A 124 7.02 1.64 -12.65
C GLU A 124 6.52 0.39 -11.91
N LEU A 125 5.96 0.58 -10.73
CA LEU A 125 5.40 -0.48 -9.92
C LEU A 125 4.20 -1.15 -10.63
N ALA A 126 3.26 -0.37 -11.15
CA ALA A 126 2.11 -0.91 -11.87
C ALA A 126 2.54 -1.76 -13.07
N GLN A 127 3.54 -1.29 -13.82
CA GLN A 127 4.11 -2.02 -14.96
C GLN A 127 4.76 -3.34 -14.54
N LYS A 128 5.54 -3.34 -13.46
CA LYS A 128 6.18 -4.55 -12.92
C LYS A 128 5.13 -5.58 -12.47
N ILE A 129 4.11 -5.13 -11.73
CA ILE A 129 3.03 -6.00 -11.27
C ILE A 129 2.29 -6.63 -12.46
N GLN A 130 1.95 -5.85 -13.49
CA GLN A 130 1.29 -6.38 -14.69
C GLN A 130 2.13 -7.43 -15.43
N LYS A 131 3.46 -7.27 -15.43
CA LYS A 131 4.38 -8.24 -16.02
C LYS A 131 4.64 -9.47 -15.14
N GLY A 132 4.11 -9.49 -13.91
CA GLY A 132 4.39 -10.54 -12.94
C GLY A 132 5.83 -10.51 -12.40
N GLU A 133 6.51 -9.37 -12.51
CA GLU A 133 7.88 -9.22 -12.01
C GLU A 133 7.87 -9.08 -10.48
N GLU A 134 8.88 -9.67 -9.83
CA GLU A 134 9.11 -9.40 -8.42
C GLU A 134 9.48 -7.94 -8.20
N TRP A 135 9.10 -7.44 -7.03
CA TRP A 135 9.22 -6.04 -6.70
C TRP A 135 9.35 -5.87 -5.19
N GLU A 136 10.18 -4.91 -4.78
CA GLU A 136 10.27 -4.49 -3.38
C GLU A 136 10.30 -2.95 -3.29
N TYR A 137 9.31 -2.39 -2.58
CA TYR A 137 9.13 -0.93 -2.44
C TYR A 137 10.24 -0.26 -1.61
N LEU A 138 10.68 -0.95 -0.56
CA LEU A 138 11.63 -0.45 0.42
C LEU A 138 12.65 -1.54 0.67
N GLU A 139 13.93 -1.21 0.53
CA GLU A 139 15.00 -2.08 1.02
C GLU A 139 14.70 -2.51 2.47
N PRO A 140 15.07 -3.74 2.86
CA PRO A 140 14.99 -4.17 4.23
C PRO A 140 15.62 -3.17 5.19
N PRO A 141 14.92 -2.83 6.30
CA PRO A 141 15.53 -2.01 7.33
C PRO A 141 16.79 -2.75 7.82
N LYS A 142 17.94 -2.09 7.66
CA LYS A 142 19.22 -2.60 8.15
C LYS A 142 19.30 -2.21 9.63
N PHE A 143 19.16 -3.18 10.53
CA PHE A 143 19.28 -2.98 11.98
C PHE A 143 20.75 -3.01 12.41
N ASN A 144 21.60 -2.27 11.71
CA ASN A 144 23.06 -2.25 11.89
C ASN A 144 23.55 -0.98 12.61
N ARG A 145 22.76 -0.45 13.57
CA ARG A 145 23.08 0.73 14.38
C ARG A 145 23.64 1.92 13.57
N GLY A 146 22.83 2.39 12.62
CA GLY A 146 22.96 3.73 12.03
C GLY A 146 23.90 3.81 10.84
N VAL A 147 23.32 4.02 9.65
CA VAL A 147 23.38 5.24 8.83
C VAL A 147 22.37 4.99 7.71
N TYR A 148 21.19 5.62 7.76
CA TYR A 148 20.38 6.17 6.65
C TYR A 148 19.32 7.09 7.25
#